data_AF-A0A6C0BBK1-F1
#
_entry.id   AF-A0A6C0BBK1-F1
#
_cell.length_a   1.000
_cell.length_b   1.000
_cell.length_c   1.000
_cell.angle_alpha   90.00
_cell.angle_beta   90.00
_cell.angle_gamma   90.00
#
_symmetry.space_group_name_H-M   'P 1'
#
loop_
_entity.id
_entity.type
_entity.pdbx_description
1 polymer ?
#
loop_
_entity_poly.entity_id
_entity_poly.type
_entity_poly.pdbx_seq_one_letter_code
_entity_poly.pdbx_strand_id
1 'polypeptide(L)'
;MAAPTVPPVMIGGVRNILVDFSMKHVSNVQVIITILLVLGITFPTSIPIEIRQQASTTVGRLFLFLGLYGILMTDGWFYGILAVIFISLVLSTVPGSYEGFQNTSYSLKLVDEKKRWWVEEILNENPVAIEAEKVKTAAVQDDDLQARSSVQDSKSSSR
;
A
#
# COMPACT_ATOMS: atom_id res chain seq x y z
N MET A 1 13.17 -42.93 48.05
CA MET A 1 13.72 -41.60 48.37
C MET A 1 13.54 -40.73 47.14
N ALA A 2 12.60 -39.77 47.18
CA ALA A 2 12.31 -38.90 46.04
C ALA A 2 13.28 -37.70 46.05
N ALA A 3 13.87 -37.39 44.90
CA ALA A 3 14.81 -36.27 44.75
C ALA A 3 14.07 -34.92 44.89
N PRO A 4 14.68 -33.91 45.53
CA PRO A 4 14.06 -32.59 45.67
C PRO A 4 13.96 -31.90 44.30
N THR A 5 12.73 -31.66 43.85
CA THR A 5 12.44 -30.86 42.65
C THR A 5 12.60 -29.38 42.97
N VAL A 6 13.73 -28.80 42.57
CA VAL A 6 13.96 -27.34 42.65
C VAL A 6 12.90 -26.64 41.78
N PRO A 7 12.11 -25.70 42.33
CA PRO A 7 11.12 -24.98 41.53
C PRO A 7 11.83 -24.13 40.46
N PRO A 8 11.32 -24.06 39.22
CA PRO A 8 11.92 -23.22 38.19
C PRO A 8 11.84 -21.75 38.62
N VAL A 9 13.00 -21.12 38.78
CA VAL A 9 13.08 -19.69 39.09
C VAL A 9 12.68 -18.92 37.83
N MET A 10 11.46 -18.39 37.80
CA MET A 10 11.02 -17.48 36.76
C MET A 10 11.62 -16.10 37.00
N ILE A 11 12.77 -15.84 36.38
CA ILE A 11 13.44 -14.53 36.43
C ILE A 11 12.88 -13.67 35.29
N GLY A 12 11.80 -12.94 35.59
CA GLY A 12 11.19 -11.98 34.66
C GLY A 12 12.03 -10.70 34.55
N GLY A 13 12.64 -10.48 33.38
CA GLY A 13 13.36 -9.25 33.10
C GLY A 13 13.66 -9.07 31.61
N VAL A 14 13.35 -7.88 31.05
CA VAL A 14 13.63 -7.50 29.65
C VAL A 14 15.10 -7.70 29.28
N ARG A 15 16.00 -7.52 30.26
CA ARG A 15 17.44 -7.72 30.07
C ARG A 15 17.80 -9.17 29.75
N ASN A 16 17.10 -10.13 30.34
CA ASN A 16 17.30 -11.55 30.05
C ASN A 16 16.68 -11.93 28.70
N ILE A 17 15.59 -11.28 28.29
CA ILE A 17 15.02 -11.43 26.94
C ILE A 17 16.03 -10.97 25.88
N LEU A 18 16.74 -9.86 26.12
CA LEU A 18 17.78 -9.37 25.21
C LEU A 18 19.02 -10.27 25.20
N VAL A 19 19.41 -10.82 26.34
CA VAL A 19 20.56 -11.74 26.45
C VAL A 19 20.23 -13.11 25.83
N ASP A 20 19.04 -13.66 26.08
CA ASP A 20 18.54 -14.87 25.41
C ASP A 20 18.40 -14.65 23.90
N PHE A 21 17.97 -13.46 23.46
CA PHE A 21 17.93 -13.11 22.04
C PHE A 21 19.34 -13.16 21.42
N SER A 22 20.32 -12.54 22.06
CA SER A 22 21.73 -12.56 21.60
C SER A 22 22.34 -13.97 21.61
N MET A 23 21.96 -14.82 22.58
CA MET A 23 22.45 -16.19 22.72
C MET A 23 21.70 -17.22 21.86
N LYS A 24 20.49 -16.88 21.38
CA LYS A 24 19.64 -17.78 20.56
C LYS A 24 19.77 -17.52 19.06
N HIS A 25 20.29 -16.35 18.65
CA HIS A 25 20.68 -16.04 17.27
C HIS A 25 21.97 -16.76 16.83
N VAL A 26 22.08 -18.06 17.14
CA VAL A 26 23.25 -18.89 16.81
C VAL A 26 23.04 -19.63 15.49
N SER A 27 21.81 -19.66 14.96
CA SER A 27 21.58 -20.20 13.62
C SER A 27 21.88 -19.13 12.57
N ASN A 28 22.80 -19.45 11.64
CA ASN A 28 23.15 -18.58 10.51
C ASN A 28 21.90 -18.13 9.72
N VAL A 29 20.86 -18.97 9.69
CA VAL A 29 19.59 -18.70 8.99
C VAL A 29 18.83 -17.52 9.60
N GLN A 30 18.71 -17.46 10.92
CA GLN A 30 17.97 -16.37 11.59
C GLN A 30 18.66 -15.03 11.42
N VAL A 31 20.00 -15.00 11.45
CA VAL A 31 20.77 -13.78 11.18
C VAL A 31 20.51 -13.27 9.76
N ILE A 32 20.52 -14.18 8.76
CA ILE A 32 20.22 -13.82 7.36
C ILE A 32 18.80 -13.28 7.23
N ILE A 33 17.80 -13.94 7.83
CA ILE A 33 16.40 -13.49 7.81
C ILE A 33 16.27 -12.11 8.45
N THR A 34 16.93 -11.88 9.58
CA THR A 34 16.91 -10.60 10.30
C THR A 34 17.50 -9.48 9.44
N ILE A 35 18.67 -9.72 8.84
CA ILE A 35 19.34 -8.75 7.97
C ILE A 35 18.45 -8.43 6.77
N LEU A 36 17.85 -9.45 6.15
CA LEU A 36 16.96 -9.27 5.00
C LEU A 36 15.71 -8.45 5.37
N LEU A 37 15.10 -8.74 6.53
CA LEU A 37 13.95 -8.00 7.04
C LEU A 37 14.30 -6.54 7.34
N VAL A 38 15.42 -6.30 8.02
CA VAL A 38 15.88 -4.95 8.34
C VAL A 38 16.18 -4.17 7.06
N LEU A 39 16.92 -4.75 6.11
CA LEU A 39 17.22 -4.11 4.82
C LEU A 39 15.95 -3.81 4.03
N GLY A 40 14.98 -4.74 4.02
CA GLY A 40 13.70 -4.57 3.37
C GLY A 40 12.86 -3.45 3.98
N ILE A 41 12.93 -3.26 5.30
CA ILE A 41 12.26 -2.15 6.01
C ILE A 41 12.96 -0.82 5.76
N THR A 42 14.30 -0.79 5.71
CA THR A 42 15.06 0.47 5.53
C THR A 42 15.02 0.98 4.10
N PHE A 43 14.92 0.10 3.11
CA PHE A 43 14.95 0.45 1.68
C PHE A 43 13.70 -0.06 0.93
N PRO A 44 12.49 0.37 1.31
CA PRO A 44 11.26 -0.11 0.67
C PRO A 44 11.14 0.34 -0.80
N THR A 45 11.76 1.46 -1.15
CA THR A 45 11.73 2.03 -2.51
C THR A 45 12.61 1.29 -3.51
N SER A 46 13.59 0.52 -3.03
CA SER A 46 14.49 -0.29 -3.86
C SER A 46 13.84 -1.59 -4.36
N ILE A 47 12.65 -1.94 -3.88
CA ILE A 47 11.92 -3.13 -4.34
C ILE A 47 11.37 -2.84 -5.76
N PRO A 48 11.61 -3.67 -6.77
CA PRO A 48 11.10 -3.45 -8.12
C PRO A 48 9.57 -3.33 -8.15
N ILE A 49 9.04 -2.50 -9.04
CA ILE A 49 7.62 -2.13 -9.06
C ILE A 49 6.72 -3.33 -9.41
N GLU A 50 7.26 -4.27 -10.18
CA GLU A 50 6.60 -5.51 -10.61
C GLU A 50 6.28 -6.41 -9.40
N ILE A 51 7.23 -6.52 -8.45
CA ILE A 51 7.03 -7.30 -7.22
C ILE A 51 6.02 -6.62 -6.31
N ARG A 52 6.05 -5.29 -6.23
CA ARG A 52 5.09 -4.50 -5.45
C ARG A 52 3.66 -4.62 -6.01
N GLN A 53 3.52 -4.61 -7.33
CA GLN A 53 2.22 -4.86 -7.98
C GLN A 53 1.72 -6.29 -7.74
N GLN A 54 2.60 -7.30 -7.77
CA GLN A 54 2.19 -8.67 -7.43
C GLN A 54 1.76 -8.79 -5.97
N ALA A 55 2.47 -8.13 -5.04
CA ALA A 55 2.12 -8.09 -3.62
C ALA A 55 0.74 -7.45 -3.36
N SER A 56 0.28 -6.55 -4.23
CA SER A 56 -1.02 -5.90 -4.08
C SER A 56 -2.21 -6.81 -4.46
N THR A 57 -1.97 -7.83 -5.28
CA THR A 57 -2.98 -8.81 -5.70
C THR A 57 -3.45 -9.70 -4.56
N THR A 58 -4.67 -10.25 -4.66
CA THR A 58 -5.21 -11.20 -3.66
C THR A 58 -4.30 -12.40 -3.45
N VAL A 59 -3.70 -12.92 -4.54
CA VAL A 59 -2.77 -14.05 -4.48
C VAL A 59 -1.47 -13.64 -3.77
N GLY A 60 -0.90 -12.49 -4.13
CA GLY A 60 0.31 -11.98 -3.47
C GLY A 60 0.12 -11.71 -1.98
N ARG A 61 -1.01 -11.11 -1.59
CA ARG A 61 -1.37 -10.91 -0.18
C ARG A 61 -1.47 -12.23 0.58
N LEU A 62 -2.08 -13.26 -0.03
CA LEU A 62 -2.17 -14.58 0.57
C LEU A 62 -0.77 -15.17 0.83
N PHE A 63 0.14 -15.07 -0.13
CA PHE A 63 1.53 -15.51 0.07
C PHE A 63 2.26 -14.73 1.17
N LEU A 64 2.06 -13.40 1.26
CA LEU A 64 2.66 -12.59 2.33
C LEU A 64 2.14 -12.99 3.71
N PHE A 65 0.83 -13.20 3.86
CA PHE A 65 0.26 -13.67 5.12
C PHE A 65 0.67 -15.11 5.47
N LEU A 66 0.81 -15.98 4.47
CA LEU A 66 1.33 -17.33 4.67
C LEU A 66 2.78 -17.29 5.16
N GLY A 67 3.61 -16.43 4.56
CA GLY A 67 4.99 -16.18 4.99
C GLY A 67 5.05 -15.63 6.41
N LEU A 68 4.19 -14.67 6.75
CA LEU A 68 4.05 -14.15 8.11
C LEU A 68 3.70 -15.25 9.12
N TYR A 69 2.73 -16.09 8.80
CA TYR A 69 2.35 -17.22 9.64
C TYR A 69 3.51 -18.20 9.83
N GLY A 70 4.27 -18.48 8.77
CA GLY A 70 5.49 -19.29 8.83
C GLY A 70 6.50 -18.73 9.83
N ILE A 71 6.86 -17.45 9.69
CA ILE A 71 7.82 -16.76 10.58
C ILE A 71 7.34 -16.77 12.04
N LEU A 72 6.05 -16.56 12.27
CA LEU A 72 5.47 -16.57 13.61
C LEU A 72 5.62 -17.94 14.29
N MET A 73 5.47 -19.03 13.53
CA MET A 73 5.57 -20.40 14.02
C MET A 73 7.01 -20.88 14.20
N THR A 74 7.95 -20.42 13.36
CA THR A 74 9.36 -20.87 13.41
C THR A 74 10.23 -20.04 14.35
N ASP A 75 10.12 -18.71 14.26
CA ASP A 75 11.09 -17.79 14.87
C ASP A 75 10.50 -17.00 16.05
N GLY A 76 9.17 -16.98 16.15
CA GLY A 76 8.43 -16.46 17.29
C GLY A 76 7.92 -15.03 17.12
N TRP A 77 7.28 -14.53 18.17
CA TRP A 77 6.46 -13.33 18.12
C TRP A 77 7.23 -12.05 17.70
N PHE A 78 8.49 -11.91 18.11
CA PHE A 78 9.29 -10.73 17.81
C PHE A 78 9.56 -10.58 16.30
N TYR A 79 9.95 -11.67 15.64
CA TYR A 79 10.14 -11.67 14.18
C TYR A 79 8.83 -11.52 13.42
N GLY A 80 7.73 -12.04 13.99
CA GLY A 80 6.39 -11.76 13.47
C GLY A 80 6.10 -10.26 13.41
N ILE A 81 6.47 -9.50 14.46
CA ILE A 81 6.28 -8.04 14.46
C ILE A 81 7.11 -7.38 13.35
N LEU A 82 8.39 -7.75 13.21
CA LEU A 82 9.23 -7.21 12.13
C LEU A 82 8.62 -7.55 10.75
N ALA A 83 8.14 -8.78 10.58
CA ALA A 83 7.51 -9.23 9.34
C ALA A 83 6.23 -8.47 9.02
N VAL A 84 5.39 -8.18 10.03
CA VAL A 84 4.20 -7.33 9.87
C VAL A 84 4.58 -5.93 9.40
N ILE A 85 5.59 -5.33 10.03
CA ILE A 85 6.06 -3.99 9.63
C ILE A 85 6.54 -4.02 8.18
N PHE A 86 7.36 -5.00 7.81
CA PHE A 86 7.83 -5.17 6.44
C PHE A 86 6.69 -5.32 5.43
N ILE A 87 5.74 -6.23 5.69
CA ILE A 87 4.59 -6.47 4.81
C ILE A 87 3.74 -5.20 4.68
N SER A 88 3.46 -4.50 5.79
CA SER A 88 2.71 -3.25 5.77
C SER A 88 3.40 -2.18 4.92
N LEU A 89 4.72 -2.09 4.97
CA LEU A 89 5.52 -1.16 4.18
C LEU A 89 5.51 -1.52 2.69
N VAL A 90 5.59 -2.81 2.37
CA VAL A 90 5.49 -3.29 0.99
C VAL A 90 4.12 -2.96 0.40
N LEU A 91 3.04 -3.16 1.17
CA LEU A 91 1.69 -2.83 0.72
C LEU A 91 1.45 -1.32 0.60
N SER A 92 2.04 -0.51 1.48
CA SER A 92 1.86 0.95 1.44
C SER A 92 2.63 1.62 0.30
N THR A 93 3.66 0.96 -0.23
CA THR A 93 4.49 1.49 -1.33
C THR A 93 4.06 1.03 -2.71
N VAL A 94 2.95 0.29 -2.81
CA VAL A 94 2.29 0.02 -4.08
C VAL A 94 1.67 1.32 -4.57
N PRO A 95 2.00 1.79 -5.79
CA PRO A 95 1.31 2.95 -6.36
C PRO A 95 -0.17 2.59 -6.49
N GLY A 96 -1.01 3.28 -5.73
CA GLY A 96 -2.46 3.17 -5.87
C GLY A 96 -2.87 3.54 -7.30
N SER A 97 -3.98 2.98 -7.77
CA SER A 97 -4.65 3.53 -8.94
C SER A 97 -4.89 5.02 -8.68
N TYR A 98 -4.42 5.87 -9.59
CA TYR A 98 -4.53 7.32 -9.51
C TYR A 98 -6.01 7.71 -9.32
N GLU A 99 -6.44 7.87 -8.07
CA GLU A 99 -7.77 8.35 -7.72
C GLU A 99 -7.78 9.86 -7.91
N GLY A 100 -8.62 10.33 -8.83
CA GLY A 100 -9.10 11.71 -8.94
C GLY A 100 -8.02 12.78 -9.14
N PHE A 101 -8.02 13.43 -10.29
CA PHE A 101 -7.25 14.65 -10.61
C PHE A 101 -5.77 14.50 -11.01
N GLN A 102 -5.09 13.38 -10.78
CA GLN A 102 -3.69 13.19 -11.22
C GLN A 102 -3.54 12.56 -12.61
N ASN A 103 -4.32 13.02 -13.59
CA ASN A 103 -3.93 12.76 -14.97
C ASN A 103 -2.83 13.78 -15.33
N THR A 104 -1.58 13.39 -15.07
CA THR A 104 -0.33 14.12 -15.37
C THR A 104 -0.06 14.16 -16.88
N SER A 105 -1.08 14.52 -17.64
CA SER A 105 -0.95 15.03 -18.99
C SER A 105 -1.64 16.38 -18.98
N TYR A 106 -1.01 17.34 -18.28
CA TYR A 106 -1.23 18.74 -18.55
C TYR A 106 -0.97 18.92 -20.05
N SER A 107 -2.03 18.96 -20.84
CA SER A 107 -1.90 19.24 -22.26
C SER A 107 -1.58 20.71 -22.35
N LEU A 108 -0.28 21.02 -22.28
CA LEU A 108 0.23 22.37 -22.43
C LEU A 108 -0.15 22.84 -23.85
N LYS A 109 -1.22 23.61 -23.94
CA LYS A 109 -1.66 24.22 -25.19
C LYS A 109 -0.98 25.57 -25.30
N LEU A 110 -0.16 25.73 -26.33
CA LEU A 110 0.35 27.03 -26.73
C LEU A 110 -0.84 27.91 -27.16
N VAL A 111 -0.92 29.11 -26.60
CA VAL A 111 -2.04 30.03 -26.86
C VAL A 111 -1.85 30.65 -28.24
N ASP A 112 -2.45 30.03 -29.25
CA ASP A 112 -2.49 30.55 -30.63
C ASP A 112 -3.68 31.53 -30.83
N GLU A 113 -4.55 31.66 -29.83
CA GLU A 113 -5.72 32.53 -29.87
C GLU A 113 -5.34 33.98 -29.57
N LYS A 114 -5.62 34.88 -30.51
CA LYS A 114 -5.40 36.33 -30.35
C LYS A 114 -6.34 37.00 -29.33
N LYS A 115 -7.37 36.28 -28.86
CA LYS A 115 -8.41 36.84 -27.99
C LYS A 115 -8.07 36.51 -26.53
N ARG A 116 -7.71 37.54 -25.78
CA ARG A 116 -7.47 37.46 -24.34
C ARG A 116 -8.75 37.15 -23.58
N TRP A 117 -8.61 36.44 -22.48
CA TRP A 117 -9.71 36.29 -21.52
C TRP A 117 -9.91 37.61 -20.76
N TRP A 118 -11.13 37.84 -20.28
CA TRP A 118 -11.46 39.07 -19.53
C TRP A 118 -10.53 39.31 -18.34
N VAL A 119 -10.14 38.23 -17.64
CA VAL A 119 -9.19 38.29 -16.51
C VAL A 119 -7.80 38.73 -16.97
N GLU A 120 -7.33 38.23 -18.11
CA GLU A 120 -6.05 38.61 -18.70
C GLU A 120 -6.07 40.07 -19.18
N GLU A 121 -7.21 40.57 -19.65
CA GLU A 121 -7.38 41.96 -20.07
C GLU A 121 -7.31 42.92 -18.88
N ILE A 122 -7.92 42.58 -17.75
CA ILE A 122 -7.89 43.40 -16.53
C ILE A 122 -6.51 43.37 -15.86
N LEU A 123 -5.89 42.19 -15.81
CA LEU A 123 -4.56 42.02 -15.20
C LEU A 123 -3.43 42.40 -16.15
N ASN A 124 -3.76 42.70 -17.41
CA ASN A 124 -2.84 43.04 -18.49
C ASN A 124 -1.74 41.96 -18.68
N GLU A 125 -2.13 40.69 -18.52
CA GLU A 125 -1.27 39.52 -18.65
C GLU A 125 -1.21 39.03 -20.11
N ASN A 126 -0.10 38.40 -20.49
CA ASN A 126 0.10 37.82 -21.83
C ASN A 126 0.60 36.37 -21.71
N PRO A 127 -0.29 35.40 -21.47
CA PRO A 127 0.10 34.01 -21.32
C PRO A 127 0.52 33.41 -22.67
N VAL A 128 1.66 32.71 -22.67
CA VAL A 128 2.21 32.02 -23.85
C VAL A 128 1.70 30.57 -23.95
N ALA A 129 1.33 29.97 -22.82
CA ALA A 129 0.83 28.61 -22.74
C ALA A 129 -0.19 28.46 -21.60
N ILE A 130 -1.13 27.53 -21.78
CA ILE A 130 -2.13 27.15 -20.78
C ILE A 130 -1.96 25.66 -20.49
N GLU A 131 -1.70 25.33 -19.23
CA GLU A 131 -1.42 23.95 -18.78
C GLU A 131 -2.70 23.11 -18.60
N ALA A 132 -3.88 23.73 -18.53
CA ALA A 132 -5.15 23.05 -18.25
C ALA A 132 -6.35 23.65 -19.01
N GLU A 133 -6.31 23.70 -20.34
CA GLU A 133 -7.42 24.26 -21.14
C GLU A 133 -8.75 23.50 -20.93
N LYS A 134 -8.69 22.17 -20.84
CA LYS A 134 -9.87 21.32 -20.66
C LYS A 134 -9.73 20.48 -19.41
N VAL A 135 -10.47 20.87 -18.38
CA VAL A 135 -10.70 20.01 -17.22
C VAL A 135 -11.63 18.88 -17.66
N LYS A 136 -11.06 17.70 -17.93
CA LYS A 136 -11.86 16.49 -18.14
C LYS A 136 -12.38 16.03 -16.79
N THR A 137 -13.63 16.37 -16.49
CA THR A 137 -14.34 15.75 -15.37
C THR A 137 -14.89 14.41 -15.83
N ALA A 138 -14.72 13.37 -15.02
CA ALA A 138 -15.55 12.19 -15.13
C ALA A 138 -16.87 12.48 -14.42
N ALA A 139 -17.98 11.99 -14.96
CA ALA A 139 -19.23 12.02 -14.23
C ALA A 139 -19.06 11.20 -12.94
N VAL A 140 -19.57 11.71 -11.82
CA VAL A 140 -19.73 10.91 -10.60
C VAL A 140 -20.66 9.77 -10.96
N GLN A 141 -20.12 8.56 -11.06
CA GLN A 141 -20.93 7.35 -11.14
C GLN A 141 -21.35 7.07 -9.70
N ASP A 142 -22.63 7.29 -9.40
CA ASP A 142 -23.20 6.74 -8.18
C ASP A 142 -23.06 5.23 -8.28
N ASP A 143 -22.27 4.64 -7.38
CA ASP A 143 -22.21 3.20 -7.18
C ASP A 143 -23.52 2.74 -6.52
N ASP A 144 -24.62 2.87 -7.26
CA ASP A 144 -25.91 2.27 -6.93
C ASP A 144 -25.82 0.76 -7.23
N LEU A 145 -25.04 0.06 -6.42
CA LEU A 145 -25.18 -1.37 -6.19
C LEU A 145 -26.45 -1.63 -5.38
N GLN A 146 -27.62 -1.30 -5.94
CA GLN A 146 -28.88 -1.81 -5.42
C GLN A 146 -29.92 -2.03 -6.52
N ALA A 147 -30.13 -3.33 -6.76
CA ALA A 147 -31.33 -3.94 -7.31
C ALA A 147 -31.67 -3.63 -8.78
N ARG A 148 -31.34 -4.62 -9.61
CA ARG A 148 -32.23 -5.13 -10.67
C ARG A 148 -33.70 -5.03 -10.21
N SER A 149 -34.42 -3.99 -10.64
CA SER A 149 -35.88 -4.01 -10.67
C SER A 149 -36.31 -4.11 -12.12
N SER A 150 -36.67 -5.33 -12.52
CA SER A 150 -37.41 -5.60 -13.73
C SER A 150 -38.86 -5.17 -13.51
N VAL A 151 -39.18 -3.91 -13.82
CA VAL A 151 -40.53 -3.34 -13.81
C VAL A 151 -40.52 -2.23 -14.87
N GLN A 152 -41.32 -2.17 -15.93
CA GLN A 152 -42.34 -3.03 -16.50
C GLN A 152 -42.64 -2.41 -17.87
N ASP A 153 -42.38 -3.13 -18.96
CA ASP A 153 -42.88 -2.75 -20.28
C ASP A 153 -44.42 -2.74 -20.25
N SER A 154 -45.03 -1.56 -20.32
CA SER A 154 -46.44 -1.42 -20.66
C SER A 154 -46.59 -0.60 -21.95
N LYS A 155 -46.55 -1.37 -23.03
CA LYS A 155 -47.07 -1.12 -24.38
C LYS A 155 -48.33 -0.24 -24.45
N SER A 156 -48.29 0.80 -25.31
CA SER A 156 -49.41 1.38 -26.10
C SER A 156 -48.90 2.70 -26.70
N SER A 157 -48.49 2.85 -27.97
CA SER A 157 -49.10 2.45 -29.24
C SER A 157 -50.59 2.72 -29.32
N SER A 158 -50.95 3.97 -29.63
CA SER A 158 -52.09 4.41 -30.46
C SER A 158 -51.90 5.92 -30.66
N ARG A 159 -51.43 6.33 -31.84
CA ARG A 159 -52.21 6.86 -32.97
C ARG A 159 -52.82 8.22 -32.70
#